data_AF-A0A3L6JGE1-F1
#
_entry.id   AF-A0A3L6JGE1-F1
#
_cell.length_a   1.000
_cell.length_b   1.000
_cell.length_c   1.000
_cell.angle_alpha   90.00
_cell.angle_beta   90.00
_cell.angle_gamma   90.00
#
_symmetry.space_group_name_H-M   'P 1'
#
loop_
_entity.id
_entity.type
_entity.pdbx_description
1 polymer ?
#
loop_
_entity_poly.entity_id
_entity_poly.type
_entity_poly.pdbx_seq_one_letter_code
_entity_poly.pdbx_strand_id
1 'polypeptide(L)'
;MGAIDLSNAKERRTLREWLMENARENPVHYREIAVALDRDPASVSASLSIEKAQAQETGRPAYFQRVAPGLYRFNDLCEGAITEQQIDEDLREKARASKLATRAEMNQAIADLDLNGFRELAEIILINIRVNRDDLRERERYNNTIVFTGSWLDDGGRAPVVFYAKKCNLDEPIGKETILEIRGAFPVYGANQGVLVSNGICSSEATREAVQPNLVVPPVHIMDKEIIMNVLFESRTGVKSSKVEIFLLDTNFFKALMPE
;
A
#
# COMPACT_ATOMS: atom_id res chain seq x y z
N MET A 1 -21.14 38.68 -19.39
CA MET A 1 -20.56 37.39 -18.98
C MET A 1 -21.62 36.33 -19.20
N GLY A 2 -21.58 35.66 -20.34
CA GLY A 2 -22.50 34.56 -20.65
C GLY A 2 -21.99 33.28 -19.98
N ALA A 3 -22.84 32.62 -19.20
CA ALA A 3 -22.55 31.31 -18.65
C ALA A 3 -22.42 30.31 -19.80
N ILE A 4 -21.30 29.60 -19.86
CA ILE A 4 -21.12 28.47 -20.77
C ILE A 4 -21.91 27.32 -20.17
N ASP A 5 -23.01 26.97 -20.83
CA ASP A 5 -23.80 25.78 -20.55
C ASP A 5 -22.98 24.54 -20.95
N LEU A 6 -22.52 23.78 -19.95
CA LEU A 6 -21.71 22.56 -20.10
C LEU A 6 -22.57 21.28 -20.21
N SER A 7 -23.88 21.39 -20.37
CA SER A 7 -24.80 20.24 -20.26
C SER A 7 -25.01 19.41 -21.54
N ASN A 8 -24.15 19.53 -22.56
CA ASN A 8 -24.30 18.78 -23.82
C ASN A 8 -23.01 18.14 -24.36
N ALA A 9 -22.13 17.68 -23.47
CA ALA A 9 -21.05 16.77 -23.86
C ALA A 9 -21.65 15.37 -24.07
N LYS A 10 -22.12 15.06 -25.30
CA LYS A 10 -22.27 13.67 -25.75
C LYS A 10 -21.02 12.91 -25.30
N GLU A 11 -21.17 11.87 -24.48
CA GLU A 11 -20.07 11.00 -24.07
C GLU A 11 -19.24 10.67 -25.30
N ARG A 12 -18.03 11.23 -25.38
CA ARG A 12 -17.14 11.01 -26.51
C ARG A 12 -16.62 9.58 -26.41
N ARG A 13 -17.34 8.65 -27.02
CA ARG A 13 -16.93 7.25 -27.13
C ARG A 13 -15.54 7.18 -27.77
N THR A 14 -14.70 6.33 -27.19
CA THR A 14 -13.37 6.06 -27.74
C THR A 14 -13.49 5.23 -29.02
N LEU A 15 -12.44 5.25 -29.85
CA LEU A 15 -12.36 4.43 -31.06
C LEU A 15 -12.56 2.93 -30.76
N ARG A 16 -12.07 2.48 -29.60
CA ARG A 16 -12.20 1.11 -29.12
C ARG A 16 -13.64 0.75 -28.79
N GLU A 17 -14.30 1.54 -27.95
CA GLU A 17 -15.68 1.28 -27.51
C GLU A 17 -16.65 1.24 -28.69
N TRP A 18 -16.53 2.17 -29.63
CA TRP A 18 -17.41 2.22 -30.79
C TRP A 18 -17.22 1.01 -31.71
N LEU A 19 -15.98 0.62 -32.00
CA LEU A 19 -15.69 -0.56 -32.83
C LEU A 19 -16.10 -1.87 -32.16
N MET A 20 -15.91 -1.97 -30.84
CA MET A 20 -16.33 -3.13 -30.04
C MET A 20 -17.85 -3.36 -30.11
N GLU A 21 -18.64 -2.29 -30.25
CA GLU A 21 -20.10 -2.40 -30.35
C GLU A 21 -20.60 -2.57 -31.80
N ASN A 22 -19.93 -1.93 -32.77
CA ASN A 22 -20.49 -1.75 -34.12
C ASN A 22 -19.75 -2.54 -35.21
N ALA A 23 -18.57 -3.10 -34.92
CA ALA A 23 -17.70 -3.73 -35.93
C ALA A 23 -17.15 -5.11 -35.52
N ARG A 24 -17.84 -5.84 -34.63
CA ARG A 24 -17.52 -7.25 -34.31
C ARG A 24 -17.89 -8.17 -35.48
N GLU A 25 -19.16 -8.18 -35.85
CA GLU A 25 -19.67 -9.09 -36.89
C GLU A 25 -19.48 -8.53 -38.30
N ASN A 26 -19.67 -7.21 -38.47
CA ASN A 26 -19.62 -6.55 -39.77
C ASN A 26 -18.43 -5.58 -39.83
N PRO A 27 -17.45 -5.79 -40.72
CA PRO A 27 -16.34 -4.86 -40.89
C PRO A 27 -16.81 -3.47 -41.34
N VAL A 28 -16.27 -2.42 -40.72
CA VAL A 28 -16.66 -1.02 -40.97
C VAL A 28 -15.52 -0.26 -41.64
N HIS A 29 -15.86 0.61 -42.59
CA HIS A 29 -14.85 1.42 -43.27
C HIS A 29 -14.37 2.56 -42.36
N TYR A 30 -13.06 2.84 -42.33
CA TYR A 30 -12.48 3.85 -41.42
C TYR A 30 -13.08 5.26 -41.55
N ARG A 31 -13.64 5.59 -42.73
CA ARG A 31 -14.38 6.85 -42.97
C ARG A 31 -15.73 6.87 -42.25
N GLU A 32 -16.43 5.75 -42.18
CA GLU A 32 -17.71 5.62 -41.46
C GLU A 32 -17.49 5.73 -39.96
N ILE A 33 -16.40 5.13 -39.46
CA ILE A 33 -15.95 5.29 -38.07
C ILE A 33 -15.68 6.76 -37.77
N ALA A 34 -14.98 7.45 -38.68
CA ALA A 34 -14.63 8.87 -38.54
C ALA A 34 -15.89 9.75 -38.45
N VAL A 35 -16.88 9.49 -39.30
CA VAL A 35 -18.19 10.17 -39.24
C VAL A 35 -18.91 9.88 -37.92
N ALA A 36 -18.93 8.63 -37.49
CA ALA A 36 -19.64 8.22 -36.28
C ALA A 36 -19.03 8.77 -34.98
N LEU A 37 -17.70 8.98 -34.97
CA LEU A 37 -16.95 9.50 -33.83
C LEU A 37 -16.67 11.00 -33.90
N ASP A 38 -17.15 11.69 -34.94
CA ASP A 38 -16.87 13.10 -35.22
C ASP A 38 -15.35 13.39 -35.24
N ARG A 39 -14.61 12.60 -36.02
CA ARG A 39 -13.15 12.66 -36.17
C ARG A 39 -12.73 12.78 -37.63
N ASP A 40 -11.52 13.26 -37.85
CA ASP A 40 -10.90 13.24 -39.18
C ASP A 40 -10.54 11.80 -39.62
N PRO A 41 -10.85 11.38 -40.87
CA PRO A 41 -10.52 10.05 -41.36
C PRO A 41 -9.03 9.70 -41.34
N ALA A 42 -8.13 10.66 -41.54
CA ALA A 42 -6.69 10.41 -41.45
C ALA A 42 -6.28 10.14 -39.99
N SER A 43 -6.87 10.85 -39.02
CA SER A 43 -6.67 10.60 -37.58
C SER A 43 -7.12 9.18 -37.17
N VAL A 44 -8.27 8.72 -37.66
CA VAL A 44 -8.75 7.34 -37.41
C VAL A 44 -7.81 6.31 -38.05
N SER A 45 -7.41 6.52 -39.31
CA SER A 45 -6.47 5.63 -40.01
C SER A 45 -5.11 5.54 -39.31
N ALA A 46 -4.58 6.68 -38.83
CA ALA A 46 -3.34 6.73 -38.07
C ALA A 46 -3.48 5.97 -36.73
N SER A 47 -4.58 6.18 -36.01
CA SER A 47 -4.85 5.50 -34.73
C SER A 47 -4.89 3.97 -34.90
N LEU A 48 -5.56 3.48 -35.95
CA LEU A 48 -5.61 2.05 -36.29
C LEU A 48 -4.22 1.49 -36.65
N SER A 49 -3.38 2.29 -37.31
CA SER A 49 -2.02 1.89 -37.69
C SER A 49 -1.07 1.86 -36.48
N ILE A 50 -1.17 2.85 -35.58
CA ILE A 50 -0.41 2.92 -34.32
C ILE A 50 -0.75 1.73 -33.43
N GLU A 51 -2.04 1.42 -33.29
CA GLU A 51 -2.48 0.29 -32.46
C GLU A 51 -1.92 -1.04 -32.95
N LYS A 52 -1.93 -1.26 -34.28
CA LYS A 52 -1.33 -2.45 -34.89
C LYS A 52 0.17 -2.56 -34.59
N ALA A 53 0.91 -1.46 -34.71
CA ALA A 53 2.35 -1.44 -34.43
C ALA A 53 2.63 -1.72 -32.94
N GLN A 54 1.88 -1.08 -32.04
CA GLN A 54 2.01 -1.28 -30.60
C GLN A 54 1.65 -2.71 -30.18
N ALA A 55 0.63 -3.32 -30.80
CA ALA A 55 0.24 -4.70 -30.55
C ALA A 55 1.35 -5.69 -30.95
N GLN A 56 2.01 -5.44 -32.08
CA GLN A 56 3.17 -6.23 -32.53
C GLN A 56 4.36 -6.10 -31.57
N GLU A 57 4.67 -4.88 -31.11
CA GLU A 57 5.75 -4.63 -30.15
C GLU A 57 5.49 -5.30 -28.80
N THR A 58 4.24 -5.30 -28.35
CA THR A 58 3.83 -5.86 -27.04
C THR A 58 3.42 -7.34 -27.10
N GLY A 59 3.57 -7.99 -28.26
CA GLY A 59 3.27 -9.42 -28.43
C GLY A 59 1.81 -9.82 -28.22
N ARG A 60 0.88 -8.85 -28.30
CA ARG A 60 -0.57 -9.09 -28.09
C ARG A 60 -1.33 -9.02 -29.43
N PRO A 61 -2.51 -9.65 -29.54
CA PRO A 61 -3.42 -9.40 -30.65
C PRO A 61 -3.80 -7.91 -30.69
N ALA A 62 -3.77 -7.32 -31.90
CA ALA A 62 -4.27 -5.97 -32.14
C ALA A 62 -5.77 -5.90 -31.80
N TYR A 63 -6.23 -4.82 -31.18
CA TYR A 63 -7.65 -4.56 -30.92
C TYR A 63 -8.45 -4.49 -32.22
N PHE A 64 -7.80 -4.06 -33.31
CA PHE A 64 -8.43 -3.87 -34.61
C PHE A 64 -7.74 -4.70 -35.68
N GLN A 65 -8.52 -5.46 -36.44
CA GLN A 65 -8.03 -6.23 -37.57
C GLN A 65 -8.52 -5.62 -38.88
N ARG A 66 -7.57 -5.28 -39.77
CA ARG A 66 -7.89 -4.92 -41.14
C ARG A 66 -8.23 -6.18 -41.92
N VAL A 67 -9.45 -6.26 -42.44
CA VAL A 67 -9.92 -7.41 -43.23
C VAL A 67 -9.87 -7.16 -44.73
N ALA A 68 -9.92 -5.89 -45.15
CA ALA A 68 -9.81 -5.48 -46.54
C ALA A 68 -9.28 -4.03 -46.63
N PRO A 69 -9.08 -3.46 -47.84
CA PRO A 69 -8.76 -2.04 -47.98
C PRO A 69 -9.77 -1.13 -47.28
N GLY A 70 -9.32 -0.43 -46.24
CA GLY A 70 -10.13 0.51 -45.47
C GLY A 70 -11.15 -0.10 -44.51
N LEU A 71 -11.40 -1.42 -44.56
CA LEU A 71 -12.36 -2.13 -43.69
C LEU A 71 -11.66 -2.73 -42.47
N TYR A 72 -12.21 -2.43 -41.29
CA TYR A 72 -11.71 -2.87 -39.99
C TYR A 72 -12.79 -3.57 -39.19
N ARG A 73 -12.41 -4.61 -38.45
CA ARG A 73 -13.25 -5.27 -37.45
C ARG A 73 -12.58 -5.22 -36.08
N PHE A 74 -13.39 -5.29 -35.02
CA PHE A 74 -12.88 -5.56 -33.69
C PHE A 74 -12.36 -7.00 -33.60
N ASN A 75 -11.24 -7.21 -32.91
CA ASN A 75 -10.61 -8.52 -32.79
C ASN A 75 -10.98 -9.18 -31.45
N ASP A 76 -11.94 -10.10 -31.41
CA ASP A 76 -12.38 -10.71 -30.15
C ASP A 76 -11.23 -11.43 -29.37
N LEU A 77 -10.15 -11.84 -30.05
CA LEU A 77 -8.97 -12.42 -29.41
C LEU A 77 -8.24 -11.44 -28.46
N CYS A 78 -8.50 -10.13 -28.58
CA CYS A 78 -7.92 -9.12 -27.70
C CYS A 78 -8.63 -9.02 -26.33
N GLU A 79 -9.88 -9.51 -26.21
CA GLU A 79 -10.65 -9.40 -24.95
C GLU A 79 -10.11 -10.33 -23.86
N GLY A 80 -9.45 -11.44 -24.25
CA GLY A 80 -8.79 -12.37 -23.34
C GLY A 80 -7.28 -12.18 -23.22
N ALA A 81 -6.69 -11.24 -23.97
CA ALA A 81 -5.25 -11.00 -23.98
C ALA A 81 -4.85 -10.16 -22.76
N ILE A 82 -4.95 -10.74 -21.56
CA ILE A 82 -4.30 -10.18 -20.37
C ILE A 82 -2.80 -10.35 -20.59
N THR A 83 -2.07 -9.25 -20.70
CA THR A 83 -0.61 -9.33 -20.83
C THR A 83 0.01 -9.76 -19.50
N GLU A 84 1.19 -10.38 -19.53
CA GLU A 84 1.93 -10.71 -18.29
C GLU A 84 2.10 -9.47 -17.40
N GLN A 85 2.29 -8.29 -18.00
CA GLN A 85 2.36 -7.02 -17.29
C GLN A 85 1.06 -6.63 -16.57
N GLN A 86 -0.10 -6.86 -17.21
CA GLN A 86 -1.41 -6.63 -16.59
C GLN A 86 -1.68 -7.63 -15.47
N ILE A 87 -1.31 -8.89 -15.65
CA ILE A 87 -1.39 -9.91 -14.59
C ILE A 87 -0.54 -9.47 -13.39
N ASP A 88 0.71 -9.07 -13.62
CA ASP A 88 1.62 -8.57 -12.59
C ASP A 88 1.07 -7.36 -11.84
N GLU A 89 0.47 -6.41 -12.56
CA GLU A 89 -0.16 -5.22 -11.96
C GLU A 89 -1.35 -5.59 -11.09
N ASP A 90 -2.29 -6.39 -11.60
CA ASP A 90 -3.46 -6.89 -10.87
C ASP A 90 -3.05 -7.65 -9.60
N LEU A 91 -2.01 -8.47 -9.67
CA LEU A 91 -1.49 -9.21 -8.51
C LEU A 91 -0.88 -8.28 -7.48
N ARG A 92 -0.13 -7.26 -7.91
CA ARG A 92 0.44 -6.25 -7.00
C ARG A 92 -0.66 -5.46 -6.31
N GLU A 93 -1.73 -5.10 -7.01
CA GLU A 93 -2.88 -4.43 -6.42
C GLU A 93 -3.61 -5.33 -5.41
N LYS A 94 -3.92 -6.57 -5.80
CA LYS A 94 -4.54 -7.55 -4.89
C LYS A 94 -3.67 -7.83 -3.67
N ALA A 95 -2.35 -7.92 -3.84
CA ALA A 95 -1.41 -8.09 -2.73
C ALA A 95 -1.38 -6.85 -1.82
N ARG A 96 -1.46 -5.63 -2.36
CA ARG A 96 -1.57 -4.40 -1.56
C ARG A 96 -2.87 -4.37 -0.77
N ALA A 97 -4.00 -4.67 -1.41
CA ALA A 97 -5.31 -4.72 -0.75
C ALA A 97 -5.34 -5.77 0.37
N SER A 98 -4.80 -6.97 0.10
CA SER A 98 -4.67 -8.03 1.11
C SER A 98 -3.79 -7.59 2.28
N LYS A 99 -2.65 -6.94 2.03
CA LYS A 99 -1.80 -6.39 3.10
C LYS A 99 -2.55 -5.37 3.96
N LEU A 100 -3.32 -4.48 3.34
CA LEU A 100 -4.10 -3.47 4.06
C LEU A 100 -5.17 -4.14 4.95
N ALA A 101 -5.87 -5.16 4.43
CA ALA A 101 -6.83 -5.94 5.19
C ALA A 101 -6.17 -6.66 6.39
N THR A 102 -5.04 -7.34 6.16
CA THR A 102 -4.27 -7.98 7.25
C THR A 102 -3.80 -6.97 8.28
N ARG A 103 -3.43 -5.75 7.87
CA ARG A 103 -3.07 -4.68 8.81
C ARG A 103 -4.24 -4.30 9.71
N ALA A 104 -5.44 -4.15 9.15
CA ALA A 104 -6.64 -3.85 9.92
C ALA A 104 -6.99 -4.98 10.90
N GLU A 105 -6.95 -6.23 10.46
CA GLU A 105 -7.20 -7.40 11.30
C GLU A 105 -6.18 -7.52 12.45
N MET A 106 -4.90 -7.29 12.18
CA MET A 106 -3.88 -7.29 13.22
C MET A 106 -4.07 -6.13 14.20
N ASN A 107 -4.43 -4.93 13.75
CA ASN A 107 -4.72 -3.81 14.66
C ASN A 107 -5.87 -4.16 15.61
N GLN A 108 -6.93 -4.78 15.09
CA GLN A 108 -8.04 -5.29 15.91
C GLN A 108 -7.56 -6.35 16.90
N ALA A 109 -6.78 -7.33 16.44
CA ALA A 109 -6.23 -8.38 17.30
C ALA A 109 -5.36 -7.80 18.44
N ILE A 110 -4.58 -6.75 18.18
CA ILE A 110 -3.79 -6.05 19.20
C ILE A 110 -4.70 -5.31 20.19
N ALA A 111 -5.76 -4.64 19.72
CA ALA A 111 -6.72 -3.95 20.58
C ALA A 111 -7.48 -4.91 21.51
N ASP A 112 -7.74 -6.13 21.04
CA ASP A 112 -8.43 -7.18 21.79
C ASP A 112 -7.52 -7.89 22.82
N LEU A 113 -6.20 -7.67 22.78
CA LEU A 113 -5.30 -8.19 23.80
C LEU A 113 -5.66 -7.62 25.18
N ASP A 114 -5.57 -8.47 26.20
CA ASP A 114 -5.52 -7.98 27.57
C ASP A 114 -4.15 -7.32 27.85
N LEU A 115 -4.01 -6.71 29.03
CA LEU A 115 -2.78 -6.01 29.37
C LEU A 115 -1.55 -6.95 29.41
N ASN A 116 -1.74 -8.23 29.73
CA ASN A 116 -0.64 -9.22 29.75
C ASN A 116 -0.20 -9.61 28.34
N GLY A 117 -1.14 -9.85 27.43
CA GLY A 117 -0.83 -10.10 26.02
C GLY A 117 -0.15 -8.88 25.38
N PHE A 118 -0.62 -7.67 25.71
CA PHE A 118 0.02 -6.45 25.22
C PHE A 118 1.43 -6.24 25.79
N ARG A 119 1.67 -6.62 27.06
CA ARG A 119 3.02 -6.64 27.66
C ARG A 119 3.97 -7.52 26.85
N GLU A 120 3.55 -8.75 26.54
CA GLU A 120 4.37 -9.69 25.76
C GLU A 120 4.66 -9.16 24.36
N LEU A 121 3.65 -8.58 23.71
CA LEU A 121 3.82 -7.92 22.43
C LEU A 121 4.81 -6.75 22.52
N ALA A 122 4.70 -5.92 23.56
CA ALA A 122 5.60 -4.79 23.77
C ALA A 122 7.06 -5.27 23.95
N GLU A 123 7.30 -6.32 24.74
CA GLU A 123 8.64 -6.91 24.88
C GLU A 123 9.20 -7.40 23.55
N ILE A 124 8.38 -8.08 22.73
CA ILE A 124 8.77 -8.51 21.39
C ILE A 124 9.13 -7.31 20.50
N ILE A 125 8.33 -6.24 20.53
CA ILE A 125 8.60 -5.01 19.77
C ILE A 125 9.92 -4.38 20.23
N LEU A 126 10.13 -4.23 21.54
CA LEU A 126 11.34 -3.62 22.11
C LEU A 126 12.62 -4.39 21.73
N ILE A 127 12.55 -5.73 21.72
CA ILE A 127 13.67 -6.56 21.27
C ILE A 127 13.98 -6.33 19.79
N ASN A 128 12.95 -6.17 18.94
CA ASN A 128 13.14 -5.91 17.51
C ASN A 128 13.77 -4.54 17.19
N ILE A 129 13.69 -3.58 18.11
CA ILE A 129 14.27 -2.24 17.96
C ILE A 129 15.59 -2.05 18.72
N ARG A 130 16.33 -3.14 19.00
CA ARG A 130 17.66 -3.13 19.63
C ARG A 130 17.69 -2.67 21.09
N VAL A 131 16.63 -2.90 21.86
CA VAL A 131 16.73 -2.81 23.33
C VAL A 131 17.51 -4.02 23.85
N ASN A 132 18.40 -3.79 24.81
CA ASN A 132 19.10 -4.90 25.47
C ASN A 132 18.13 -5.70 26.35
N ARG A 133 17.85 -6.94 25.95
CA ARG A 133 16.89 -7.83 26.63
C ARG A 133 17.25 -8.07 28.10
N ASP A 134 18.53 -8.18 28.43
CA ASP A 134 18.97 -8.51 29.80
C ASP A 134 18.81 -7.33 30.77
N ASP A 135 18.70 -6.11 30.22
CA ASP A 135 18.53 -4.88 31.00
C ASP A 135 17.06 -4.44 31.10
N LEU A 136 16.15 -5.03 30.31
CA LEU A 136 14.73 -4.67 30.31
C LEU A 136 14.05 -5.16 31.59
N ARG A 137 13.52 -4.23 32.39
CA ARG A 137 12.82 -4.52 33.63
C ARG A 137 11.49 -3.78 33.69
N GLU A 138 10.43 -4.53 33.95
CA GLU A 138 9.14 -3.97 34.34
C GLU A 138 9.26 -3.30 35.72
N ARG A 139 8.68 -2.11 35.87
CA ARG A 139 8.67 -1.34 37.12
C ARG A 139 7.27 -1.21 37.69
N GLU A 140 6.32 -0.79 36.86
CA GLU A 140 4.99 -0.40 37.30
C GLU A 140 3.93 -0.75 36.26
N ARG A 141 2.70 -0.95 36.74
CA ARG A 141 1.50 -1.11 35.91
C ARG A 141 0.37 -0.26 36.46
N TYR A 142 -0.23 0.57 35.61
CA TYR A 142 -1.37 1.40 35.98
C TYR A 142 -2.07 1.91 34.72
N ASN A 143 -3.39 2.19 34.78
CA ASN A 143 -4.16 2.82 33.69
C ASN A 143 -3.85 2.25 32.28
N ASN A 144 -3.88 0.93 32.14
CA ASN A 144 -3.52 0.20 30.90
C ASN A 144 -2.11 0.49 30.36
N THR A 145 -1.21 0.96 31.21
CA THR A 145 0.17 1.30 30.88
C THR A 145 1.11 0.43 31.70
N ILE A 146 2.15 -0.08 31.05
CA ILE A 146 3.24 -0.81 31.68
C ILE A 146 4.51 0.01 31.49
N VAL A 147 5.19 0.30 32.60
CA VAL A 147 6.45 1.05 32.59
C VAL A 147 7.61 0.07 32.66
N PHE A 148 8.49 0.13 31.67
CA PHE A 148 9.76 -0.59 31.67
C PHE A 148 10.92 0.38 31.75
N THR A 149 12.03 -0.09 32.31
CA THR A 149 13.34 0.56 32.21
C THR A 149 14.30 -0.36 31.50
N GLY A 150 15.16 0.17 30.65
CA GLY A 150 16.19 -0.62 29.97
C GLY A 150 17.28 0.26 29.40
N SER A 151 18.01 -0.28 28.43
CA SER A 151 19.06 0.45 27.73
C SER A 151 19.05 0.10 26.23
N TRP A 152 19.46 1.07 25.41
CA TRP A 152 19.74 0.80 23.99
C TRP A 152 20.99 -0.07 23.85
N LEU A 153 20.99 -0.92 22.83
CA LEU A 153 22.16 -1.68 22.40
C LEU A 153 22.95 -0.83 21.40
N ASP A 154 23.77 0.09 21.91
CA ASP A 154 24.65 0.96 21.13
C ASP A 154 26.13 0.66 21.37
N ASP A 155 26.96 0.88 20.34
CA ASP A 155 28.41 0.64 20.36
C ASP A 155 29.17 1.54 21.37
N GLY A 156 28.55 2.62 21.82
CA GLY A 156 29.14 3.65 22.70
C GLY A 156 28.84 3.49 24.20
N GLY A 157 28.03 2.51 24.61
CA GLY A 157 27.68 2.27 26.02
C GLY A 157 26.17 2.11 26.28
N ARG A 158 25.78 1.97 27.55
CA ARG A 158 24.38 1.81 27.98
C ARG A 158 23.70 3.17 28.13
N ALA A 159 22.88 3.58 27.17
CA ALA A 159 22.01 4.75 27.31
C ALA A 159 20.71 4.34 28.04
N PRO A 160 20.40 4.89 29.23
CA PRO A 160 19.23 4.48 30.02
C PRO A 160 17.93 5.06 29.47
N VAL A 161 16.95 4.19 29.23
CA VAL A 161 15.67 4.53 28.60
C VAL A 161 14.51 4.07 29.47
N VAL A 162 13.46 4.90 29.55
CA VAL A 162 12.17 4.50 30.10
C VAL A 162 11.17 4.24 28.97
N PHE A 163 10.49 3.11 29.00
CA PHE A 163 9.51 2.70 28.00
C PHE A 163 8.12 2.67 28.64
N TYR A 164 7.17 3.35 28.01
CA TYR A 164 5.76 3.34 28.39
C TYR A 164 5.01 2.53 27.35
N ALA A 165 4.64 1.30 27.69
CA ALA A 165 3.77 0.47 26.87
C ALA A 165 2.32 0.73 27.25
N LYS A 166 1.64 1.60 26.50
CA LYS A 166 0.24 2.00 26.74
C LYS A 166 -0.69 1.20 25.84
N LYS A 167 -1.47 0.30 26.43
CA LYS A 167 -2.56 -0.42 25.75
C LYS A 167 -3.77 0.50 25.62
N CYS A 168 -4.23 0.63 24.39
CA CYS A 168 -5.36 1.46 24.00
C CYS A 168 -6.48 0.57 23.44
N ASN A 169 -7.71 1.09 23.46
CA ASN A 169 -8.79 0.55 22.64
C ASN A 169 -8.52 0.85 21.16
N LEU A 170 -9.32 0.26 20.28
CA LEU A 170 -9.19 0.47 18.83
C LEU A 170 -9.26 1.96 18.49
N ASP A 171 -8.22 2.45 17.81
CA ASP A 171 -8.10 3.84 17.35
C ASP A 171 -8.24 4.92 18.44
N GLU A 172 -7.95 4.57 19.70
CA GLU A 172 -7.97 5.52 20.80
C GLU A 172 -6.88 6.61 20.62
N PRO A 173 -7.24 7.90 20.74
CA PRO A 173 -6.28 8.99 20.59
C PRO A 173 -5.40 9.13 21.83
N ILE A 174 -4.12 9.44 21.61
CA ILE A 174 -3.13 9.72 22.65
C ILE A 174 -2.78 11.21 22.62
N GLY A 175 -3.04 11.87 23.73
CA GLY A 175 -2.75 13.28 23.97
C GLY A 175 -1.31 13.53 24.41
N LYS A 176 -0.95 14.81 24.50
CA LYS A 176 0.38 15.25 24.97
C LYS A 176 0.64 14.91 26.44
N GLU A 177 -0.41 14.68 27.22
CA GLU A 177 -0.35 14.37 28.65
C GLU A 177 0.48 13.11 28.89
N THR A 178 0.34 12.08 28.04
CA THR A 178 1.17 10.86 28.11
C THR A 178 2.64 11.15 27.83
N ILE A 179 2.95 12.10 26.94
CA ILE A 179 4.34 12.49 26.66
C ILE A 179 4.94 13.25 27.85
N LEU A 180 4.17 14.18 28.44
CA LEU A 180 4.58 14.91 29.64
C LEU A 180 4.78 13.98 30.83
N GLU A 181 3.94 12.96 30.97
CA GLU A 181 4.07 11.91 31.97
C GLU A 181 5.38 11.14 31.83
N ILE A 182 5.71 10.68 30.62
CA ILE A 182 6.99 10.02 30.32
C ILE A 182 8.17 10.92 30.70
N ARG A 183 8.10 12.22 30.37
CA ARG A 183 9.15 13.19 30.72
C ARG A 183 9.31 13.34 32.24
N GLY A 184 8.20 13.38 32.97
CA GLY A 184 8.19 13.43 34.43
C GLY A 184 8.86 12.21 35.08
N ALA A 185 8.92 11.09 34.37
CA ALA A 185 9.53 9.85 34.84
C ALA A 185 11.06 9.82 34.70
N PHE A 186 11.67 10.71 33.90
CA PHE A 186 13.12 10.69 33.65
C PHE A 186 13.96 10.80 34.94
N PRO A 187 13.71 11.75 35.86
CA PRO A 187 14.50 11.85 37.09
C PRO A 187 14.26 10.66 38.04
N VAL A 188 13.06 10.08 38.01
CA VAL A 188 12.67 8.94 38.87
C VAL A 188 13.44 7.68 38.48
N TYR A 189 13.58 7.43 37.19
CA TYR A 189 14.20 6.22 36.66
C TYR A 189 15.65 6.42 36.18
N GLY A 190 16.21 7.63 36.32
CA GLY A 190 17.55 7.95 35.84
C GLY A 190 17.70 7.79 34.32
N ALA A 191 16.60 7.96 33.58
CA ALA A 191 16.58 7.82 32.13
C ALA A 191 16.93 9.15 31.46
N ASN A 192 17.62 9.08 30.33
CA ASN A 192 17.92 10.25 29.49
C ASN A 192 17.07 10.28 28.22
N GLN A 193 16.19 9.30 28.02
CA GLN A 193 15.27 9.21 26.90
C GLN A 193 14.00 8.44 27.30
N GLY A 194 12.90 8.72 26.60
CA GLY A 194 11.64 8.01 26.75
C GLY A 194 11.19 7.37 25.45
N VAL A 195 10.41 6.29 25.54
CA VAL A 195 9.74 5.68 24.38
C VAL A 195 8.30 5.37 24.74
N LEU A 196 7.35 5.88 23.97
CA LEU A 196 5.95 5.45 24.00
C LEU A 196 5.76 4.30 23.01
N VAL A 197 5.30 3.15 23.49
CA VAL A 197 4.86 2.02 22.66
C VAL A 197 3.34 1.89 22.84
N SER A 198 2.56 2.11 21.78
CA SER A 198 1.11 2.04 21.88
C SER A 198 0.42 1.65 20.58
N ASN A 199 -0.69 0.92 20.69
CA ASN A 199 -1.62 0.69 19.58
C ASN A 199 -2.64 1.84 19.38
N GLY A 200 -2.53 2.93 20.15
CA GLY A 200 -3.32 4.14 19.95
C GLY A 200 -2.76 5.06 18.85
N ILE A 201 -3.48 6.15 18.58
CA ILE A 201 -3.15 7.15 17.57
C ILE A 201 -2.62 8.41 18.26
N CYS A 202 -1.34 8.73 18.06
CA CYS A 202 -0.77 9.94 18.62
C CYS A 202 -1.30 11.19 17.92
N SER A 203 -1.86 12.12 18.70
CA SER A 203 -2.30 13.41 18.22
C SER A 203 -1.13 14.29 17.75
N SER A 204 -1.39 15.26 16.87
CA SER A 204 -0.38 16.23 16.45
C SER A 204 0.18 17.07 17.60
N GLU A 205 -0.53 17.19 18.72
CA GLU A 205 0.00 17.80 19.95
C GLU A 205 1.00 16.88 20.64
N ALA A 206 0.69 15.59 20.79
CA ALA A 206 1.62 14.61 21.35
C ALA A 206 2.92 14.52 20.53
N THR A 207 2.82 14.50 19.20
CA THR A 207 4.00 14.47 18.31
C THR A 207 4.87 15.72 18.46
N ARG A 208 4.24 16.91 18.57
CA ARG A 208 4.97 18.17 18.81
C ARG A 208 5.63 18.21 20.19
N GLU A 209 4.95 17.68 21.20
CA GLU A 209 5.49 17.60 22.56
C GLU A 209 6.66 16.59 22.66
N ALA A 210 6.61 15.51 21.89
CA ALA A 210 7.67 14.51 21.82
C ALA A 210 8.93 15.05 21.12
N VAL A 211 8.75 15.73 19.98
CA VAL A 211 9.82 16.33 19.17
C VAL A 211 9.93 17.82 19.47
N GLN A 212 10.56 18.19 20.59
CA GLN A 212 10.86 19.60 20.87
C GLN A 212 12.12 20.06 20.10
N PRO A 213 12.07 21.15 19.32
CA PRO A 213 13.20 21.63 18.51
C PRO A 213 14.42 22.09 19.32
N ASN A 214 14.25 22.38 20.61
CA ASN A 214 15.21 23.18 21.38
C ASN A 214 16.28 22.38 22.15
N LEU A 215 16.41 21.05 21.99
CA LEU A 215 17.48 20.18 22.58
C LEU A 215 17.69 20.22 24.12
N VAL A 216 17.00 21.09 24.85
CA VAL A 216 17.17 21.26 26.32
C VAL A 216 16.47 20.14 27.10
N VAL A 217 15.46 19.50 26.51
CA VAL A 217 14.66 18.47 27.17
C VAL A 217 14.94 17.10 26.53
N PRO A 218 15.18 16.04 27.31
CA PRO A 218 15.54 14.74 26.72
C PRO A 218 14.41 14.17 25.84
N PRO A 219 14.71 13.48 24.73
CA PRO A 219 13.69 13.13 23.73
C PRO A 219 12.73 12.04 24.22
N VAL A 220 11.49 12.10 23.69
CA VAL A 220 10.53 10.99 23.79
C VAL A 220 10.28 10.47 22.37
N HIS A 221 10.58 9.21 22.11
CA HIS A 221 10.28 8.56 20.84
C HIS A 221 8.85 8.00 20.88
N ILE A 222 8.11 8.16 19.79
CA ILE A 222 6.76 7.62 19.66
C ILE A 222 6.82 6.40 18.74
N MET A 223 6.26 5.30 19.22
CA MET A 223 5.92 4.11 18.45
C MET A 223 4.43 3.90 18.56
N ASP A 224 3.70 4.61 17.71
CA ASP A 224 2.24 4.50 17.60
C ASP A 224 1.84 3.25 16.79
N LYS A 225 0.54 3.08 16.56
CA LYS A 225 0.01 1.93 15.84
C LYS A 225 0.69 1.70 14.49
N GLU A 226 0.98 2.74 13.72
CA GLU A 226 1.53 2.56 12.37
C GLU A 226 2.97 2.06 12.42
N ILE A 227 3.77 2.58 13.36
CA ILE A 227 5.15 2.16 13.58
C ILE A 227 5.19 0.72 14.11
N ILE A 228 4.36 0.38 15.09
CA ILE A 228 4.25 -1.00 15.61
C ILE A 228 3.89 -1.96 14.49
N MET A 229 2.88 -1.62 13.68
CA MET A 229 2.45 -2.43 12.55
C MET A 229 3.58 -2.63 11.53
N ASN A 230 4.39 -1.61 11.26
CA ASN A 230 5.55 -1.75 10.37
C ASN A 230 6.61 -2.68 10.95
N VAL A 231 6.95 -2.54 12.24
CA VAL A 231 7.91 -3.42 12.93
C VAL A 231 7.44 -4.88 12.87
N LEU A 232 6.16 -5.15 13.10
CA LEU A 232 5.60 -6.50 13.05
C LEU A 232 5.65 -7.09 11.64
N PHE A 233 5.29 -6.31 10.61
CA PHE A 233 5.35 -6.79 9.22
C PHE A 233 6.77 -7.01 8.73
N GLU A 234 7.72 -6.13 9.07
CA GLU A 234 9.13 -6.24 8.70
C GLU A 234 9.82 -7.43 9.39
N SER A 235 9.55 -7.62 10.68
CA SER A 235 10.04 -8.76 11.45
C SER A 235 9.30 -10.07 11.16
N ARG A 236 8.24 -10.03 10.36
CA ARG A 236 7.30 -11.14 10.10
C ARG A 236 6.71 -11.74 11.40
N THR A 237 6.50 -10.90 12.39
CA THR A 237 5.89 -11.27 13.68
C THR A 237 4.37 -11.14 13.58
N GLY A 238 3.64 -12.18 13.98
CA GLY A 238 2.16 -12.17 13.94
C GLY A 238 1.55 -12.22 12.53
N VAL A 239 2.37 -12.37 11.47
CA VAL A 239 1.92 -12.55 10.08
C VAL A 239 2.51 -13.82 9.47
N LYS A 240 1.80 -14.40 8.50
CA LYS A 240 2.30 -15.52 7.68
C LYS A 240 2.25 -15.13 6.21
N SER A 241 3.32 -15.44 5.48
CA SER A 241 3.36 -15.28 4.02
C SER A 241 2.88 -16.56 3.33
N SER A 242 2.01 -16.41 2.33
CA SER A 242 1.60 -17.50 1.44
C SER A 242 2.10 -17.22 0.02
N LYS A 243 2.43 -18.28 -0.74
CA LYS A 243 2.78 -18.16 -2.15
C LYS A 243 1.50 -18.20 -2.99
N VAL A 244 1.39 -17.30 -3.96
CA VAL A 244 0.34 -17.34 -4.98
C VAL A 244 0.94 -18.00 -6.22
N GLU A 245 0.40 -19.14 -6.64
CA GLU A 245 0.78 -19.80 -7.88
C GLU A 245 0.00 -19.23 -9.06
N ILE A 246 0.71 -19.04 -10.18
CA ILE A 246 0.18 -18.40 -11.39
C ILE A 246 0.72 -19.17 -12.58
N PHE A 247 -0.19 -19.53 -13.49
CA PHE A 247 0.15 -20.27 -14.70
C PHE A 247 0.13 -19.30 -15.88
N LEU A 248 1.25 -19.23 -16.59
CA LEU A 248 1.39 -18.48 -17.83
C LEU A 248 1.57 -19.44 -19.01
N LEU A 249 1.09 -19.05 -20.18
CA LEU A 249 1.30 -19.82 -21.40
C LEU A 249 2.77 -19.74 -21.80
N ASP A 250 3.47 -20.88 -21.82
CA ASP A 250 4.83 -20.95 -22.38
C ASP A 250 4.77 -20.94 -23.90
N THR A 251 4.76 -19.74 -24.48
CA THR A 251 4.74 -19.58 -25.94
C THR A 251 5.99 -20.12 -26.63
N ASN A 252 7.13 -20.22 -25.94
CA ASN A 252 8.37 -20.75 -26.53
C ASN A 252 8.29 -22.26 -26.68
N PHE A 253 7.75 -22.96 -25.68
CA PHE A 253 7.45 -24.38 -25.78
C PHE A 253 6.57 -24.68 -27.00
N PHE A 254 5.47 -23.94 -27.19
CA PHE A 254 4.57 -24.17 -28.33
C PHE A 254 5.19 -23.75 -29.67
N LYS A 255 5.97 -22.65 -29.72
CA LYS A 255 6.69 -22.24 -30.94
C LYS A 255 7.69 -23.30 -31.39
N ALA A 256 8.40 -23.95 -30.46
CA ALA A 256 9.35 -25.01 -30.78
C ALA A 256 8.70 -26.28 -31.38
N LEU A 257 7.38 -26.44 -31.22
CA LEU A 257 6.60 -27.55 -31.77
C LEU A 257 5.94 -27.21 -33.11
N MET A 258 5.96 -25.95 -33.54
CA MET A 258 5.40 -25.57 -34.84
C MET A 258 6.42 -25.87 -35.95
N PRO A 259 6.03 -26.59 -37.01
CA PRO A 259 6.91 -26.81 -38.17
C PRO A 259 7.17 -25.48 -38.89
N GLU A 260 8.40 -25.30 -39.38
CA GLU A 260 8.81 -24.16 -40.23
C GLU A 260 7.98 -24.04 -41.52
#